data_AF-A0A9W7YF00-F1
#
_entry.id   AF-A0A9W7YF00-F1
#
_cell.length_a   1.000
_cell.length_b   1.000
_cell.length_c   1.000
_cell.angle_alpha   90.00
_cell.angle_beta   90.00
_cell.angle_gamma   90.00
#
_symmetry.space_group_name_H-M   'P 1'
#
loop_
_entity.id
_entity.type
_entity.pdbx_description
1 polymer ?
#
loop_
_entity_poly.entity_id
_entity_poly.type
_entity_poly.pdbx_seq_one_letter_code
_entity_poly.pdbx_strand_id
1 'polypeptide(L)'
;MRTLVLDNGSHAIKCGYSGSDDARTVLNTVARSRRTRRVYVGDEIDSSEVSGLYYRSPFERGYLVGWDAEALVWDRALGEDVLGCAPAETDL
;
A
#
# COMPACT_ATOMS: atom_id res chain seq x y z
N MET A 1 -22.72 -8.89 4.47
CA MET A 1 -21.28 -9.11 4.69
C MET A 1 -20.59 -9.04 3.33
N ARG A 2 -19.44 -8.38 3.25
CA ARG A 2 -18.65 -8.23 2.01
C ARG A 2 -17.30 -8.87 2.25
N THR A 3 -16.85 -9.68 1.29
CA THR A 3 -15.53 -10.31 1.36
C THR A 3 -14.46 -9.36 0.85
N LEU A 4 -13.50 -9.00 1.71
CA LEU A 4 -12.31 -8.25 1.32
C LEU A 4 -11.29 -9.19 0.67
N VAL A 5 -10.76 -8.80 -0.48
CA VAL A 5 -9.65 -9.49 -1.14
C VAL A 5 -8.44 -8.57 -1.12
N LEU A 6 -7.32 -9.07 -0.61
CA LEU A 6 -6.03 -8.39 -0.55
C LEU A 6 -4.95 -9.28 -1.15
N ASP A 7 -4.50 -8.95 -2.37
CA ASP A 7 -3.39 -9.59 -3.08
C ASP A 7 -2.09 -8.85 -2.78
N ASN A 8 -1.28 -9.39 -1.87
CA ASN A 8 -0.01 -8.80 -1.44
C ASN A 8 1.13 -9.18 -2.38
N GLY A 9 1.42 -8.31 -3.34
CA GLY A 9 2.60 -8.40 -4.19
C GLY A 9 3.78 -7.60 -3.65
N SER A 10 5.00 -8.03 -3.99
CA SER A 10 6.24 -7.31 -3.60
C SER A 10 6.36 -5.93 -4.25
N HIS A 11 5.75 -5.74 -5.43
CA HIS A 11 5.76 -4.47 -6.15
C HIS A 11 4.48 -3.68 -5.91
N ALA A 12 3.32 -4.34 -5.88
CA ALA A 12 2.04 -3.69 -5.74
C ALA A 12 1.07 -4.57 -4.97
N ILE A 13 0.20 -3.93 -4.21
CA ILE A 13 -0.93 -4.55 -3.54
C ILE A 13 -2.18 -4.27 -4.36
N LYS A 14 -2.99 -5.30 -4.60
CA LYS A 14 -4.33 -5.14 -5.19
C LYS A 14 -5.37 -5.43 -4.13
N CYS A 15 -6.32 -4.53 -3.96
CA CYS A 15 -7.37 -4.68 -2.95
C CYS A 15 -8.75 -4.36 -3.53
N GLY A 16 -9.76 -5.05 -3.06
CA GLY A 16 -11.12 -4.93 -3.57
C GLY A 16 -12.07 -5.86 -2.86
N TYR A 17 -13.31 -5.92 -3.33
CA TYR A 17 -14.33 -6.80 -2.78
C TYR A 17 -14.64 -7.94 -3.74
N SER A 18 -14.89 -9.13 -3.21
CA SER A 18 -15.26 -10.30 -4.02
C SER A 18 -16.48 -10.00 -4.90
N GLY A 19 -16.40 -10.35 -6.18
CA GLY A 19 -17.46 -10.13 -7.17
C GLY A 19 -17.55 -8.70 -7.72
N SER A 20 -16.61 -7.80 -7.37
CA SER A 20 -16.51 -6.45 -7.94
C SER A 20 -15.33 -6.36 -8.91
N ASP A 21 -15.50 -5.60 -9.99
CA ASP A 21 -14.43 -5.28 -10.96
C ASP A 21 -13.62 -4.03 -10.57
N ASP A 22 -13.93 -3.38 -9.44
CA ASP A 22 -13.32 -2.12 -8.99
C ASP A 22 -12.12 -2.34 -8.06
N ALA A 23 -11.19 -3.21 -8.45
CA ALA A 23 -9.97 -3.42 -7.68
C ALA A 23 -9.07 -2.17 -7.71
N ARG A 24 -8.55 -1.78 -6.55
CA ARG A 24 -7.54 -0.73 -6.39
C ARG A 24 -6.15 -1.34 -6.42
N THR A 25 -5.20 -0.62 -7.00
CA THR A 25 -3.78 -1.01 -7.03
C THR A 25 -2.97 0.07 -6.34
N VAL A 26 -2.14 -0.33 -5.37
CA VAL A 26 -1.25 0.55 -4.61
C VAL A 26 0.17 0.06 -4.74
N LEU A 27 1.13 0.96 -4.98
CA LEU A 27 2.54 0.62 -5.00
C LEU A 27 2.97 0.11 -3.61
N ASN A 28 3.59 -1.06 -3.55
CA ASN A 28 4.05 -1.64 -2.28
C ASN A 28 5.41 -1.07 -1.88
N THR A 29 5.45 0.22 -1.58
CA THR A 29 6.67 0.95 -1.26
C THR A 29 6.35 2.14 -0.37
N VAL A 30 7.26 2.41 0.57
CA VAL A 30 7.29 3.63 1.36
C VAL A 30 8.48 4.47 0.91
N ALA A 31 8.26 5.75 0.66
CA ALA A 31 9.33 6.71 0.36
C ALA A 31 9.42 7.77 1.45
N ARG A 32 10.63 8.24 1.75
CA ARG A 32 10.85 9.34 2.70
C ARG A 32 11.72 10.42 2.08
N SER A 33 11.24 11.66 2.11
CA SER A 33 12.01 12.81 1.64
C SER A 33 13.21 13.08 2.55
N ARG A 34 14.39 13.26 1.95
CA ARG A 34 15.59 13.73 2.65
C ARG A 34 15.44 15.14 3.20
N ARG A 35 14.75 16.00 2.44
CA ARG A 35 14.64 17.43 2.70
C ARG A 35 13.57 17.73 3.73
N THR A 36 12.35 17.21 3.54
CA THR A 36 11.20 17.52 4.40
C THR A 36 10.96 16.47 5.48
N ARG A 37 11.62 15.31 5.38
CA ARG A 37 11.39 14.14 6.24
C ARG A 37 9.99 13.54 6.13
N ARG A 38 9.14 14.07 5.25
CA ARG A 38 7.80 13.56 4.93
C ARG A 38 7.90 12.13 4.42
N VAL A 39 6.94 11.32 4.86
CA VAL A 39 6.73 9.95 4.39
C VAL A 39 5.62 9.98 3.34
N TYR A 40 5.82 9.21 2.28
CA TYR A 40 4.88 9.00 1.20
C TYR A 40 4.69 7.49 1.08
N VAL A 41 3.44 7.06 0.95
CA VAL A 41 3.09 5.64 0.88
C VAL A 41 2.35 5.39 -0.42
N GLY A 42 2.80 4.38 -1.16
CA GLY A 42 2.09 3.90 -2.34
C GLY A 42 1.83 4.97 -3.40
N ASP A 43 0.55 5.33 -3.58
CA ASP A 43 0.07 6.31 -4.56
C ASP A 43 0.45 7.76 -4.23
N GLU A 44 0.89 8.05 -3.01
CA GLU A 44 1.44 9.38 -2.65
C GLU A 44 2.83 9.62 -3.24
N ILE A 45 3.49 8.58 -3.75
CA ILE A 45 4.83 8.66 -4.32
C ILE A 45 4.74 9.18 -5.75
N ASP A 46 5.03 10.46 -5.94
CA ASP A 46 5.08 11.07 -7.26
C ASP A 46 6.37 10.67 -8.02
N SER A 47 6.19 10.12 -9.21
CA SER A 47 7.26 9.80 -10.16
C SER A 47 8.09 11.01 -10.62
N SER A 48 7.59 12.24 -10.42
CA SER A 48 8.29 13.47 -10.79
C SER A 48 9.39 13.88 -9.79
N GLU A 49 9.28 13.50 -8.51
CA GLU A 49 10.26 13.79 -7.45
C GLU A 49 11.14 12.58 -7.11
N VAL A 50 11.81 11.99 -8.11
CA VAL A 50 12.70 10.83 -7.87
C VAL A 50 13.96 11.21 -7.10
N SER A 51 14.44 12.46 -7.24
CA SER A 51 15.68 12.92 -6.58
C SER A 51 15.42 13.31 -5.13
N GLY A 52 16.10 12.64 -4.20
CA GLY A 52 16.05 13.00 -2.78
C GLY A 52 14.99 12.26 -1.95
N LEU A 53 14.36 11.23 -2.52
CA LEU A 53 13.57 10.26 -1.78
C LEU A 53 14.42 9.02 -1.42
N TYR A 54 14.21 8.50 -0.22
CA TYR A 54 14.69 7.18 0.19
C TYR A 54 13.53 6.19 0.13
N TYR A 55 13.66 5.16 -0.69
CA TYR A 55 12.64 4.14 -0.87
C TYR A 55 12.91 2.93 0.02
N ARG A 56 11.85 2.37 0.58
CA ARG A 56 11.84 1.13 1.36
C ARG A 56 10.73 0.24 0.80
N SER A 57 11.11 -0.86 0.17
CA SER A 57 10.17 -1.94 -0.17
C SER A 57 10.04 -2.86 1.04
N PRO A 58 8.83 -3.36 1.36
CA PRO A 58 8.67 -4.35 2.42
C PRO A 58 9.22 -5.73 2.06
N PHE A 59 9.41 -6.00 0.76
CA PHE A 59 9.82 -7.29 0.24
C PHE A 59 11.26 -7.27 -0.29
N GLU A 60 12.00 -8.34 0.01
CA GLU A 60 13.30 -8.62 -0.58
C GLU A 60 13.31 -10.05 -1.12
N ARG A 61 13.64 -10.21 -2.42
CA ARG A 61 13.70 -11.54 -3.09
C ARG A 61 12.43 -12.40 -2.90
N GLY A 62 11.27 -11.74 -2.81
CA GLY A 62 9.97 -12.41 -2.61
C GLY A 62 9.60 -12.69 -1.16
N TYR A 63 10.47 -12.34 -0.20
CA TYR A 63 10.19 -12.49 1.23
C TYR A 63 9.78 -11.16 1.85
N LEU A 64 8.73 -11.17 2.66
CA LEU A 64 8.36 -10.04 3.49
C LEU A 64 9.37 -9.88 4.64
N VAL A 65 10.16 -8.82 4.59
CA VAL A 65 11.23 -8.52 5.57
C VAL A 65 10.98 -7.22 6.34
N GLY A 66 10.15 -6.33 5.79
CA GLY A 66 9.89 -5.00 6.33
C GLY A 66 8.45 -4.81 6.81
N TRP A 67 8.05 -5.48 7.89
CA TRP A 67 6.69 -5.41 8.44
C TRP A 67 6.19 -3.99 8.72
N ASP A 68 7.05 -3.09 9.24
CA ASP A 68 6.65 -1.70 9.48
C ASP A 68 6.24 -0.97 8.19
N ALA A 69 6.91 -1.28 7.08
CA ALA A 69 6.61 -0.67 5.79
C ALA A 69 5.35 -1.29 5.19
N GLU A 70 5.17 -2.62 5.29
CA GLU A 70 3.97 -3.32 4.84
C GLU A 70 2.72 -2.82 5.56
N ALA A 71 2.80 -2.66 6.89
CA ALA A 71 1.69 -2.13 7.69
C ALA A 71 1.25 -0.74 7.23
N LEU A 72 2.20 0.16 6.95
CA LEU A 72 1.88 1.49 6.40
C LEU A 72 1.22 1.40 5.02
N VAL A 73 1.67 0.49 4.16
CA VAL A 73 1.05 0.30 2.83
C VAL A 73 -0.37 -0.26 2.98
N TRP A 74 -0.62 -1.18 3.91
CA TRP A 74 -1.98 -1.66 4.21
C TRP A 74 -2.89 -0.55 4.75
N ASP A 75 -2.40 0.27 5.69
CA ASP A 75 -3.15 1.42 6.19
C ASP A 75 -3.54 2.36 5.04
N ARG A 76 -2.61 2.62 4.11
CA ARG A 76 -2.90 3.43 2.92
C ARG A 76 -3.91 2.75 1.98
N ALA A 77 -3.72 1.46 1.69
CA ALA A 77 -4.55 0.72 0.75
C ALA A 77 -6.00 0.55 1.23
N LEU A 78 -6.20 0.37 2.53
CA LEU A 78 -7.52 0.20 3.13
C LEU A 78 -8.17 1.54 3.51
N GLY A 79 -7.37 2.60 3.66
CA GLY A 79 -7.83 3.94 4.03
C GLY A 79 -8.83 4.57 3.05
N GLU A 80 -9.48 5.65 3.50
CA GLU A 80 -10.57 6.34 2.80
C GLU A 80 -10.21 6.80 1.38
N ASP A 81 -8.96 7.20 1.16
CA ASP A 81 -8.50 7.71 -0.14
C ASP A 81 -8.33 6.62 -1.21
N VAL A 82 -8.26 5.34 -0.83
CA VAL A 82 -8.00 4.23 -1.76
C VAL A 82 -9.20 3.29 -1.85
N LEU A 83 -9.42 2.44 -0.84
CA LEU A 83 -10.52 1.48 -0.83
C LEU A 83 -11.68 1.91 0.08
N GLY A 84 -11.40 2.72 1.11
CA GLY A 84 -12.38 3.11 2.13
C GLY A 84 -13.00 1.90 2.83
N CYS A 85 -12.15 0.97 3.26
CA CYS A 85 -12.56 -0.27 3.89
C CYS A 85 -12.35 -0.18 5.41
N ALA A 86 -13.39 -0.48 6.18
CA ALA A 86 -13.26 -0.83 7.59
C ALA A 86 -13.18 -2.37 7.70
N PRO A 87 -11.99 -2.97 7.95
CA PRO A 87 -11.84 -4.43 7.88
C PRO A 87 -12.75 -5.18 8.87
N ALA A 88 -13.04 -4.58 10.02
CA ALA A 88 -13.96 -5.13 11.02
C ALA A 88 -15.43 -5.27 10.54
N GLU A 89 -15.80 -4.62 9.43
CA GLU A 89 -17.13 -4.74 8.82
C GLU A 89 -17.17 -5.77 7.68
N THR A 90 -16.05 -6.45 7.43
CA THR A 90 -15.91 -7.50 6.42
C THR A 90 -16.05 -8.89 7.08
N ASP A 91 -15.78 -9.96 6.34
CA ASP A 91 -15.80 -11.34 6.82
C ASP A 91 -14.44 -11.87 7.30
N LEU A 92 -13.47 -10.96 7.49
CA LEU A 92 -12.16 -11.21 8.12
C LEU A 92 -12.25 -11.44 9.63
#